data_AF-A0A9P6YW66-F1
#
_entry.id   AF-A0A9P6YW66-F1
#
_cell.length_a   1.000
_cell.length_b   1.000
_cell.length_c   1.000
_cell.angle_alpha   90.00
_cell.angle_beta   90.00
_cell.angle_gamma   90.00
#
_symmetry.space_group_name_H-M   'P 1'
#
loop_
_entity.id
_entity.type
_entity.pdbx_description
1 polymer ?
#
loop_
_entity_poly.entity_id
_entity_poly.type
_entity_poly.pdbx_seq_one_letter_code
_entity_poly.pdbx_strand_id
1 'polypeptide(L)'
;MPPGSTKPDNNNDNNMQNLNNILTQDEIEYLLSHFETHRKSLRCPNCEKKGIFRRNGSNKSEPPQPIFRCNGRGSSFRAKTMLNIVNSIQLTPANTQTSMNPEFSGFFQGATSSQVTQIDNSQADPQSLLNMIQLLTKELASARTEIERLRVQTAHLQEQLNQQSNVSNPTNHLNPSEFPPLQNAATALLQSTPWHQPEKLQQIKDQLTAQRQQRRLQRRLQRQEAAARLLQPPSTNQEFKYIHLPTKTRVSIGQIRSRLRKLDINNNRIIGIHYPDRNIVALLIHNDYKDELRQQLQRFKVTIKEDFNPCDPQVLRDPKYADRTPAEREDLAFMHHCNRIERALQYIRTPVKFSVARYFYSKGWISKQLLQETLPTRTINRQQDIDIFFSDDDHMSTFEETKDINQATAPMDDTTSI
;
A
#
# COMPACT_ATOMS: atom_id res chain seq x y z
N MET A 1 -62.71 -5.20 -23.00
CA MET A 1 -61.91 -3.98 -22.79
C MET A 1 -62.06 -3.55 -21.34
N PRO A 2 -61.03 -3.05 -20.65
CA PRO A 2 -59.64 -3.51 -20.50
C PRO A 2 -59.39 -4.04 -19.05
N PRO A 3 -58.17 -4.45 -18.68
CA PRO A 3 -57.91 -5.51 -17.68
C PRO A 3 -57.41 -5.04 -16.31
N GLY A 4 -57.34 -6.00 -15.39
CA GLY A 4 -56.78 -5.89 -14.05
C GLY A 4 -55.33 -5.39 -14.04
N SER A 5 -55.05 -4.45 -13.14
CA SER A 5 -53.72 -3.99 -12.80
C SER A 5 -53.22 -4.74 -11.56
N THR A 6 -52.60 -5.89 -11.79
CA THR A 6 -51.63 -6.46 -10.86
C THR A 6 -50.38 -5.57 -10.85
N LYS A 7 -50.00 -5.05 -9.67
CA LYS A 7 -48.66 -4.49 -9.44
C LYS A 7 -47.63 -5.61 -9.65
N PRO A 8 -46.55 -5.40 -10.42
CA PRO A 8 -45.43 -6.31 -10.39
C PRO A 8 -44.57 -6.01 -9.14
N ASP A 9 -44.33 -7.05 -8.36
CA ASP A 9 -43.28 -7.10 -7.33
C ASP A 9 -41.91 -7.02 -8.02
N ASN A 10 -41.37 -5.81 -8.16
CA ASN A 10 -40.00 -5.58 -8.62
C ASN A 10 -38.98 -5.81 -7.50
N ASN A 11 -38.86 -7.06 -7.04
CA ASN A 11 -37.84 -7.46 -6.06
C ASN A 11 -36.92 -8.61 -6.53
N ASN A 12 -36.95 -9.01 -7.80
CA ASN A 12 -36.14 -10.16 -8.27
C ASN A 12 -35.02 -9.85 -9.27
N ASP A 13 -34.87 -8.62 -9.77
CA ASP A 13 -33.85 -8.33 -10.80
C ASP A 13 -32.44 -8.04 -10.23
N ASN A 14 -32.32 -7.78 -8.94
CA ASN A 14 -31.02 -7.52 -8.29
C ASN A 14 -30.25 -8.80 -7.92
N ASN A 15 -30.88 -9.98 -7.95
CA ASN A 15 -30.22 -11.23 -7.58
C ASN A 15 -29.58 -11.95 -8.80
N MET A 16 -30.03 -11.68 -10.03
CA MET A 16 -29.46 -12.30 -11.23
C MET A 16 -28.15 -11.66 -11.71
N GLN A 17 -27.76 -10.49 -11.20
CA GLN A 17 -26.52 -9.81 -11.62
C GLN A 17 -25.29 -10.18 -10.77
N ASN A 18 -25.47 -10.84 -9.61
CA ASN A 18 -24.36 -11.19 -8.72
C ASN A 18 -23.82 -12.62 -8.95
N LEU A 19 -24.63 -13.53 -9.51
CA LEU A 19 -24.20 -14.89 -9.87
C LEU A 19 -23.27 -14.94 -11.09
N ASN A 20 -23.29 -13.93 -11.97
CA ASN A 20 -22.50 -13.93 -13.22
C ASN A 20 -20.99 -13.69 -13.02
N ASN A 21 -20.56 -13.40 -11.78
CA ASN A 21 -19.15 -13.08 -11.45
C ASN A 21 -18.47 -14.14 -10.57
N ILE A 22 -19.17 -15.20 -10.19
CA ILE A 22 -18.66 -16.30 -9.37
C ILE A 22 -18.37 -17.47 -10.30
N LEU A 23 -17.14 -17.99 -10.30
CA LEU A 23 -16.77 -19.18 -11.04
C LEU A 23 -17.25 -20.44 -10.32
N THR A 24 -17.67 -21.45 -11.08
CA THR A 24 -17.92 -22.79 -10.55
C THR A 24 -16.62 -23.43 -10.07
N GLN A 25 -16.72 -24.50 -9.26
CA GLN A 25 -15.53 -25.20 -8.75
C GLN A 25 -14.62 -25.71 -9.90
N ASP A 26 -15.22 -26.27 -10.96
CA ASP A 26 -14.49 -26.75 -12.14
C ASP A 26 -13.78 -25.61 -12.89
N GLU A 27 -14.45 -24.45 -13.03
CA GLU A 27 -13.84 -23.27 -13.65
C GLU A 27 -12.65 -22.73 -12.82
N ILE A 28 -12.72 -22.83 -11.48
CA ILE A 28 -11.63 -22.42 -10.59
C ILE A 28 -10.43 -23.37 -10.72
N GLU A 29 -10.66 -24.68 -10.76
CA GLU A 29 -9.59 -25.66 -10.93
C GLU A 29 -8.91 -25.51 -12.29
N TYR A 30 -9.71 -25.33 -13.36
CA TYR A 30 -9.22 -25.00 -14.69
C TYR A 30 -8.35 -23.74 -14.65
N LEU A 31 -8.85 -22.66 -14.03
CA LEU A 31 -8.15 -21.39 -13.91
C LEU A 31 -6.80 -21.54 -13.21
N LEU A 32 -6.75 -22.24 -12.08
CA LEU A 32 -5.51 -22.40 -11.30
C LEU A 32 -4.47 -23.22 -12.06
N SER A 33 -4.88 -24.32 -12.68
CA SER A 33 -4.01 -25.18 -13.49
C SER A 33 -3.41 -24.42 -14.70
N HIS A 34 -4.25 -23.72 -15.45
CA HIS A 34 -3.80 -22.94 -16.62
C HIS A 34 -2.99 -21.71 -16.20
N PHE A 35 -3.34 -21.08 -15.09
CA PHE A 35 -2.58 -19.96 -14.56
C PHE A 35 -1.16 -20.39 -14.17
N GLU A 36 -0.99 -21.52 -13.47
CA GLU A 36 0.34 -22.01 -13.07
C GLU A 36 1.20 -22.39 -14.28
N THR A 37 0.58 -23.04 -15.27
CA THR A 37 1.25 -23.47 -16.51
C THR A 37 1.70 -22.28 -17.36
N HIS A 38 0.84 -21.26 -17.53
CA HIS A 38 1.09 -20.14 -18.44
C HIS A 38 1.49 -18.84 -17.73
N ARG A 39 1.78 -18.89 -16.42
CA ARG A 39 2.03 -17.70 -15.61
C ARG A 39 3.02 -16.71 -16.22
N LYS A 40 4.12 -17.24 -16.78
CA LYS A 40 5.22 -16.45 -17.36
C LYS A 40 4.83 -15.75 -18.67
N SER A 41 3.87 -16.30 -19.42
CA SER A 41 3.41 -15.73 -20.69
C SER A 41 2.23 -14.76 -20.54
N LEU A 42 1.48 -14.82 -19.42
CA LEU A 42 0.37 -13.92 -19.15
C LEU A 42 0.84 -12.45 -19.09
N ARG A 43 0.18 -11.60 -19.90
CA ARG A 43 0.39 -10.16 -19.96
C ARG A 43 -0.61 -9.44 -19.06
N CYS A 44 -0.14 -8.50 -18.23
CA CYS A 44 -1.03 -7.69 -17.42
C CYS A 44 -1.66 -6.55 -18.25
N PRO A 45 -2.99 -6.40 -18.30
CA PRO A 45 -3.63 -5.33 -19.08
C PRO A 45 -3.34 -3.94 -18.52
N ASN A 46 -3.01 -3.82 -17.22
CA ASN A 46 -2.80 -2.52 -16.59
C ASN A 46 -1.36 -1.99 -16.75
N CYS A 47 -0.38 -2.85 -17.01
CA CYS A 47 1.03 -2.42 -17.08
C CYS A 47 1.86 -3.10 -18.16
N GLU A 48 1.22 -3.95 -18.97
CA GLU A 48 1.73 -4.58 -20.18
C GLU A 48 2.93 -5.52 -20.01
N LYS A 49 3.48 -5.65 -18.81
CA LYS A 49 4.54 -6.60 -18.48
C LYS A 49 4.00 -8.04 -18.43
N LYS A 50 4.81 -8.99 -18.89
CA LYS A 50 4.53 -10.43 -18.84
C LYS A 50 5.10 -11.07 -17.58
N GLY A 51 4.49 -12.15 -17.09
CA GLY A 51 5.06 -12.96 -16.01
C GLY A 51 5.03 -12.35 -14.61
N ILE A 52 4.27 -11.26 -14.43
CA ILE A 52 4.26 -10.45 -13.21
C ILE A 52 3.09 -10.77 -12.26
N PHE A 53 2.20 -11.70 -12.62
CA PHE A 53 1.07 -12.06 -11.77
C PHE A 53 1.51 -12.96 -10.62
N ARG A 54 0.80 -12.89 -9.49
CA ARG A 54 0.90 -13.80 -8.34
C ARG A 54 -0.46 -14.07 -7.72
N ARG A 55 -0.68 -15.23 -7.12
CA ARG A 55 -1.88 -15.52 -6.32
C ARG A 55 -1.82 -14.74 -4.99
N ASN A 56 -2.97 -14.23 -4.55
CA ASN A 56 -3.12 -13.37 -3.38
C ASN A 56 -4.36 -13.79 -2.57
N GLY A 57 -4.38 -15.07 -2.17
CA GLY A 57 -5.49 -15.67 -1.42
C GLY A 57 -6.74 -15.91 -2.26
N SER A 58 -7.87 -16.07 -1.57
CA SER A 58 -9.21 -16.20 -2.13
C SER A 58 -10.18 -15.30 -1.34
N ASN A 59 -11.31 -14.94 -1.93
CA ASN A 59 -12.39 -14.28 -1.18
C ASN A 59 -13.19 -15.31 -0.35
N LYS A 60 -14.12 -14.83 0.49
CA LYS A 60 -14.99 -15.66 1.34
C LYS A 60 -16.25 -16.19 0.63
N SER A 61 -16.28 -16.18 -0.70
CA SER A 61 -17.41 -16.76 -1.46
C SER A 61 -17.39 -18.27 -1.38
N GLU A 62 -18.53 -18.90 -1.65
CA GLU A 62 -18.66 -20.36 -1.76
C GLU A 62 -19.05 -20.70 -3.21
N PRO A 63 -18.17 -21.33 -4.02
CA PRO A 63 -16.80 -21.75 -3.69
C PRO A 63 -15.79 -20.57 -3.60
N PRO A 64 -14.68 -20.71 -2.83
CA PRO A 64 -13.70 -19.63 -2.62
C PRO A 64 -13.02 -19.14 -3.91
N GLN A 65 -13.27 -17.90 -4.30
CA GLN A 65 -12.77 -17.36 -5.58
C GLN A 65 -11.34 -16.86 -5.43
N PRO A 66 -10.37 -17.37 -6.21
CA PRO A 66 -8.98 -16.94 -6.12
C PRO A 66 -8.79 -15.48 -6.55
N ILE A 67 -7.92 -14.77 -5.84
CA ILE A 67 -7.53 -13.38 -6.15
C ILE A 67 -6.10 -13.38 -6.65
N PHE A 68 -5.83 -12.60 -7.69
CA PHE A 68 -4.50 -12.47 -8.29
C PHE A 68 -4.02 -11.03 -8.20
N ARG A 69 -2.71 -10.83 -8.11
CA ARG A 69 -2.11 -9.50 -8.00
C ARG A 69 -0.95 -9.35 -8.97
N CYS A 70 -0.86 -8.17 -9.58
CA CYS A 70 0.27 -7.78 -10.42
C CYS A 70 1.42 -7.23 -9.56
N ASN A 71 2.64 -7.75 -9.73
CA ASN A 71 3.84 -7.27 -9.04
C ASN A 71 4.30 -5.89 -9.51
N GLY A 72 4.00 -5.51 -10.76
CA GLY A 72 4.44 -4.25 -11.35
C GLY A 72 3.73 -3.00 -10.80
N ARG A 73 2.38 -3.01 -10.81
CA ARG A 73 1.54 -1.88 -10.35
C ARG A 73 0.74 -2.18 -9.09
N GLY A 74 0.78 -3.41 -8.58
CA GLY A 74 0.04 -3.81 -7.37
C GLY A 74 -1.46 -4.04 -7.56
N SER A 75 -2.01 -3.90 -8.78
CA SER A 75 -3.43 -4.11 -9.08
C SER A 75 -3.87 -5.55 -8.80
N SER A 76 -5.05 -5.70 -8.21
CA SER A 76 -5.69 -6.99 -7.93
C SER A 76 -6.71 -7.35 -9.03
N PHE A 77 -6.84 -8.63 -9.33
CA PHE A 77 -7.70 -9.20 -10.35
C PHE A 77 -8.53 -10.32 -9.72
N ARG A 78 -9.85 -10.26 -9.91
CA ARG A 78 -10.79 -11.29 -9.44
C ARG A 78 -10.73 -12.52 -10.35
N ALA A 79 -11.23 -13.66 -9.87
CA ALA A 79 -11.14 -14.95 -10.55
C ALA A 79 -11.68 -14.92 -11.99
N LYS A 80 -12.90 -14.39 -12.22
CA LYS A 80 -13.49 -14.29 -13.57
C LYS A 80 -12.65 -13.44 -14.54
N THR A 81 -12.11 -12.32 -14.06
CA THR A 81 -11.23 -11.46 -14.87
C THR A 81 -9.94 -12.19 -15.23
N MET A 82 -9.35 -12.94 -14.28
CA MET A 82 -8.15 -13.72 -14.54
C MET A 82 -8.42 -14.86 -15.52
N LEU A 83 -9.58 -15.52 -15.43
CA LEU A 83 -9.98 -16.55 -16.40
C LEU A 83 -10.04 -16.01 -17.82
N ASN A 84 -10.58 -14.81 -18.04
CA ASN A 84 -10.58 -14.18 -19.36
C ASN A 84 -9.16 -13.89 -19.86
N ILE A 85 -8.25 -13.45 -18.98
CA ILE A 85 -6.84 -13.18 -19.32
C ILE A 85 -6.11 -14.49 -19.68
N VAL A 86 -6.38 -15.57 -18.95
CA VAL A 86 -5.82 -16.90 -19.21
C VAL A 86 -6.33 -17.46 -20.54
N ASN A 87 -7.63 -17.34 -20.81
CA ASN A 87 -8.25 -17.81 -22.06
C ASN A 87 -7.81 -16.97 -23.27
N SER A 88 -7.39 -15.72 -23.07
CA SER A 88 -6.83 -14.88 -24.15
C SER A 88 -5.53 -15.43 -24.73
N ILE A 89 -4.85 -16.35 -24.03
CA ILE A 89 -3.70 -17.09 -24.59
C ILE A 89 -4.15 -18.14 -25.60
N GLN A 90 -5.37 -18.70 -25.45
CA GLN A 90 -5.88 -19.76 -26.33
C GLN A 90 -6.49 -19.21 -27.63
N LEU A 91 -6.90 -17.94 -27.65
CA LEU A 91 -7.52 -17.28 -28.80
C LEU A 91 -6.54 -16.72 -29.83
N THR A 92 -5.23 -17.00 -29.72
CA THR A 92 -4.27 -16.72 -30.80
C THR A 92 -4.12 -17.97 -31.68
N PRO A 93 -4.78 -18.08 -32.85
CA PRO A 93 -4.43 -19.09 -33.82
C PRO A 93 -3.00 -18.86 -34.30
N ALA A 94 -2.26 -19.96 -34.41
CA ALA A 94 -0.92 -20.00 -34.97
C ALA A 94 -0.90 -19.32 -36.34
N ASN A 95 -0.18 -18.22 -36.46
CA ASN A 95 0.37 -17.81 -37.74
C ASN A 95 1.82 -17.37 -37.54
N THR A 96 2.69 -18.26 -37.95
CA THR A 96 4.14 -18.10 -37.99
C THR A 96 4.47 -17.10 -39.09
N GLN A 97 4.93 -15.90 -38.73
CA GLN A 97 5.86 -15.16 -39.58
C GLN A 97 6.97 -14.56 -38.72
N THR A 98 8.12 -15.16 -38.90
CA THR A 98 9.44 -14.68 -38.54
C THR A 98 9.64 -13.26 -39.08
N SER A 99 9.87 -12.29 -38.19
CA SER A 99 10.65 -11.10 -38.55
C SER A 99 11.24 -10.51 -37.28
N MET A 100 12.57 -10.59 -37.21
CA MET A 100 13.41 -10.00 -36.17
C MET A 100 13.48 -8.50 -36.40
N ASN A 101 13.15 -7.69 -35.39
CA ASN A 101 14.09 -6.81 -34.65
C ASN A 101 13.39 -5.68 -33.90
N PRO A 102 14.06 -5.11 -32.89
CA PRO A 102 13.44 -4.67 -31.64
C PRO A 102 13.58 -3.16 -31.41
N GLU A 103 12.79 -2.62 -30.48
CA GLU A 103 13.22 -1.44 -29.73
C GLU A 103 12.98 -1.61 -28.24
N PHE A 104 14.01 -1.20 -27.52
CA PHE A 104 14.30 -1.39 -26.11
C PHE A 104 14.14 -0.06 -25.37
N SER A 105 13.55 -0.09 -24.18
CA SER A 105 13.76 0.88 -23.09
C SER A 105 12.98 0.41 -21.85
N GLY A 106 13.51 0.31 -20.64
CA GLY A 106 14.85 0.64 -20.17
C GLY A 106 15.05 0.18 -18.71
N PHE A 107 16.31 0.07 -18.35
CA PHE A 107 16.97 0.51 -17.10
C PHE A 107 16.27 0.33 -15.75
N PHE A 108 16.96 -0.33 -14.81
CA PHE A 108 17.24 0.23 -13.47
C PHE A 108 18.57 -0.32 -12.91
N GLN A 109 19.34 0.60 -12.33
CA GLN A 109 20.65 0.44 -11.69
C GLN A 109 20.55 0.13 -10.19
N GLY A 110 21.65 -0.42 -9.65
CA GLY A 110 22.08 -0.37 -8.25
C GLY A 110 23.26 -1.31 -8.02
N ALA A 111 24.52 -0.87 -8.23
CA ALA A 111 25.48 -0.41 -7.19
C ALA A 111 26.07 -1.60 -6.40
N THR A 112 27.38 -1.87 -6.26
CA THR A 112 28.65 -1.13 -6.42
C THR A 112 29.81 -2.14 -6.52
N SER A 113 30.86 -1.88 -7.30
CA SER A 113 32.28 -1.92 -6.86
C SER A 113 33.23 -1.87 -8.09
N SER A 114 34.02 -0.81 -8.13
CA SER A 114 35.36 -0.62 -8.71
C SER A 114 35.89 -1.63 -9.75
N GLN A 115 35.98 -1.21 -11.01
CA GLN A 115 37.24 -0.89 -11.70
C GLN A 115 36.93 -0.44 -13.14
N VAL A 116 37.53 0.68 -13.51
CA VAL A 116 37.41 1.30 -14.84
C VAL A 116 38.28 0.53 -15.82
N THR A 117 37.68 0.03 -16.88
CA THR A 117 38.33 -0.04 -18.20
C THR A 117 37.29 0.36 -19.25
N GLN A 118 37.48 1.55 -19.81
CA GLN A 118 36.85 1.94 -21.07
C GLN A 118 37.28 0.96 -22.14
N ILE A 119 36.33 0.29 -22.79
CA ILE A 119 36.52 -0.17 -24.15
C ILE A 119 35.27 0.19 -24.95
N ASP A 120 35.58 0.84 -26.05
CA ASP A 120 34.71 1.40 -27.05
C ASP A 120 33.75 0.40 -27.68
N ASN A 121 32.70 0.99 -28.23
CA ASN A 121 31.67 0.39 -29.03
C ASN A 121 32.30 -0.24 -30.29
N SER A 122 32.49 -1.57 -30.29
CA SER A 122 32.88 -2.33 -31.48
C SER A 122 32.34 -3.75 -31.38
N GLN A 123 31.55 -4.13 -32.39
CA GLN A 123 31.01 -5.47 -32.70
C GLN A 123 31.28 -6.58 -31.67
N ALA A 124 30.25 -6.97 -30.91
CA ALA A 124 30.30 -8.18 -30.10
C ALA A 124 30.39 -9.41 -31.00
N ASP A 125 31.62 -9.89 -31.18
CA ASP A 125 31.99 -11.07 -31.95
C ASP A 125 31.29 -12.31 -31.35
N PRO A 126 30.55 -13.13 -32.13
CA PRO A 126 29.81 -14.31 -31.62
C PRO A 126 30.67 -15.29 -30.82
N GLN A 127 32.00 -15.28 -31.02
CA GLN A 127 32.95 -16.06 -30.22
C GLN A 127 33.07 -15.58 -28.76
N SER A 128 32.99 -14.28 -28.52
CA SER A 128 33.01 -13.72 -27.16
C SER A 128 31.79 -14.17 -26.35
N LEU A 129 30.64 -14.28 -27.02
CA LEU A 129 29.39 -14.73 -26.42
C LEU A 129 29.40 -16.23 -26.09
N LEU A 130 29.99 -17.06 -26.96
CA LEU A 130 30.21 -18.48 -26.68
C LEU A 130 31.17 -18.70 -25.50
N ASN A 131 32.26 -17.93 -25.43
CA ASN A 131 33.20 -17.98 -24.31
C ASN A 131 32.52 -17.60 -22.99
N MET A 132 31.64 -16.58 -23.01
CA MET A 132 30.86 -16.19 -21.83
C MET A 132 29.86 -17.26 -21.40
N ILE A 133 29.17 -17.90 -22.34
CA ILE A 133 28.25 -19.02 -22.03
C ILE A 133 29.02 -20.18 -21.42
N GLN A 134 30.18 -20.55 -21.96
CA GLN A 134 31.02 -21.61 -21.40
C GLN A 134 31.51 -21.27 -19.99
N LEU A 135 31.93 -20.02 -19.76
CA LEU A 135 32.35 -19.56 -18.45
C LEU A 135 31.21 -19.64 -17.42
N LEU A 136 30.03 -19.12 -17.76
CA LEU A 136 28.85 -19.18 -16.89
C LEU A 136 28.40 -20.62 -16.63
N THR A 137 28.53 -21.51 -17.61
CA THR A 137 28.20 -22.93 -17.44
C THR A 137 29.15 -23.60 -16.45
N LYS A 138 30.45 -23.26 -16.50
CA LYS A 138 31.45 -23.75 -15.54
C LYS A 138 31.19 -23.21 -14.14
N GLU A 139 30.82 -21.92 -14.04
CA GLU A 139 30.53 -21.27 -12.76
C GLU A 139 29.26 -21.86 -12.11
N LEU A 140 28.23 -22.14 -12.90
CA LEU A 140 27.02 -22.84 -12.43
C LEU A 140 27.31 -24.27 -11.96
N ALA A 141 28.21 -24.99 -12.65
CA ALA A 141 28.64 -26.31 -12.20
C ALA A 141 29.37 -26.23 -10.85
N SER A 142 30.29 -25.26 -10.70
CA SER A 142 31.01 -25.00 -9.45
C SER A 142 30.04 -24.69 -8.31
N ALA A 143 29.09 -23.76 -8.52
CA ALA A 143 28.11 -23.39 -7.51
C ALA A 143 27.23 -24.57 -7.08
N ARG A 144 26.86 -25.46 -7.99
CA ARG A 144 26.10 -26.68 -7.66
C ARG A 144 26.90 -27.63 -6.76
N THR A 145 28.19 -27.81 -7.04
CA THR A 145 29.05 -28.64 -6.18
C THR A 145 29.23 -28.06 -4.78
N GLU A 146 29.30 -26.73 -4.68
CA GLU A 146 29.44 -26.06 -3.38
C GLU A 146 28.15 -26.12 -2.55
N ILE A 147 26.98 -25.97 -3.19
CA ILE A 147 25.69 -26.20 -2.53
C ILE A 147 25.60 -27.62 -1.98
N GLU A 148 26.03 -28.62 -2.75
CA GLU A 148 25.99 -30.01 -2.30
C GLU A 148 26.95 -30.26 -1.13
N ARG A 149 28.17 -29.70 -1.19
CA ARG A 149 29.12 -29.76 -0.07
C ARG A 149 28.54 -29.14 1.20
N LEU A 150 27.90 -27.98 1.09
CA LEU A 150 27.27 -27.31 2.24
C LEU A 150 26.11 -28.13 2.81
N ARG A 151 25.32 -28.78 1.96
CA ARG A 151 24.24 -29.69 2.40
C ARG A 151 24.78 -30.86 3.21
N VAL A 152 25.84 -31.51 2.73
CA VAL A 152 26.50 -32.60 3.46
C VAL A 152 27.06 -32.10 4.80
N GLN A 153 27.67 -30.92 4.83
CA GLN A 153 28.18 -30.34 6.08
C GLN A 153 27.06 -30.05 7.09
N THR A 154 25.92 -29.52 6.64
CA THR A 154 24.76 -29.31 7.51
C THR A 154 24.17 -30.61 8.02
N ALA A 155 24.10 -31.66 7.20
CA ALA A 155 23.64 -32.98 7.63
C ALA A 155 24.56 -33.58 8.70
N HIS A 156 25.88 -33.44 8.52
CA HIS A 156 26.86 -33.93 9.50
C HIS A 156 26.78 -33.19 10.84
N LEU A 157 26.60 -31.86 10.83
CA LEU A 157 26.39 -31.07 12.06
C LEU A 157 25.09 -31.44 12.77
N GLN A 158 24.01 -31.69 12.02
CA GLN A 158 22.74 -32.15 12.56
C GLN A 158 22.89 -33.51 13.25
N GLU A 159 23.67 -34.41 12.65
CA GLU A 159 23.94 -35.74 13.21
C GLU A 159 24.84 -35.68 14.45
N GLN A 160 25.83 -34.78 14.50
CA GLN A 160 26.61 -34.52 15.72
C GLN A 160 25.75 -34.00 16.88
N LEU A 161 24.79 -33.11 16.59
CA LEU A 161 23.83 -32.63 17.58
C LEU A 161 22.92 -33.76 18.11
N ASN A 162 22.45 -34.64 17.22
CA ASN A 162 21.63 -35.80 17.63
C ASN A 162 22.44 -36.85 18.40
N GLN A 163 23.74 -37.00 18.13
CA GLN A 163 24.61 -37.86 18.92
C GLN A 163 24.88 -37.28 20.31
N GLN A 164 25.02 -35.95 20.46
CA GLN A 164 25.10 -35.31 21.78
C GLN A 164 23.82 -35.47 22.62
N SER A 165 22.63 -35.56 21.99
CA SER A 165 21.39 -35.84 22.72
C SER A 165 21.21 -37.32 23.10
N ASN A 166 21.96 -38.25 22.49
CA ASN A 166 21.79 -39.70 22.68
C ASN A 166 22.87 -40.38 23.56
N VAL A 167 23.83 -39.64 24.15
CA VAL A 167 24.80 -40.19 25.13
C VAL A 167 24.23 -40.23 26.56
N SER A 168 23.00 -39.77 26.78
CA SER A 168 22.28 -39.99 28.03
C SER A 168 21.21 -41.07 27.88
N ASN A 169 21.59 -42.32 28.13
CA ASN A 169 20.79 -43.40 28.73
C ASN A 169 21.70 -44.65 28.91
N PRO A 170 21.54 -45.53 29.93
CA PRO A 170 20.27 -45.90 30.55
C PRO A 170 20.27 -46.10 32.08
N THR A 171 19.06 -46.33 32.59
CA THR A 171 18.64 -46.93 33.86
C THR A 171 19.64 -47.92 34.47
N ASN A 172 20.11 -47.66 35.69
CA ASN A 172 20.31 -48.67 36.75
C ASN A 172 20.46 -47.99 38.12
N HIS A 173 19.73 -48.55 39.09
CA HIS A 173 19.78 -48.24 40.50
C HIS A 173 21.22 -48.30 41.06
N LEU A 174 21.63 -47.30 41.85
CA LEU A 174 22.07 -47.41 43.25
C LEU A 174 22.82 -46.14 43.73
N ASN A 175 22.24 -45.54 44.76
CA ASN A 175 22.75 -44.67 45.84
C ASN A 175 23.53 -43.36 45.60
N PRO A 176 23.19 -42.29 46.37
CA PRO A 176 23.81 -40.98 46.31
C PRO A 176 24.86 -40.77 47.43
N SER A 177 26.07 -40.35 47.09
CA SER A 177 26.87 -39.49 47.97
C SER A 177 28.05 -38.90 47.20
N GLU A 178 28.45 -37.70 47.62
CA GLU A 178 29.66 -36.97 47.23
C GLU A 178 29.64 -36.25 45.88
N PHE A 179 28.97 -35.10 45.81
CA PHE A 179 29.55 -33.87 45.23
C PHE A 179 28.92 -32.62 45.89
N PRO A 180 29.68 -31.59 46.29
CA PRO A 180 29.15 -30.41 46.97
C PRO A 180 28.42 -29.46 46.00
N PRO A 181 27.38 -28.72 46.43
CA PRO A 181 26.52 -27.98 45.52
C PRO A 181 27.09 -26.60 45.17
N LEU A 182 27.45 -26.39 43.90
CA LEU A 182 27.54 -25.05 43.29
C LEU A 182 26.14 -24.55 42.89
N GLN A 183 25.19 -24.49 43.84
CA GLN A 183 23.79 -24.11 43.54
C GLN A 183 23.46 -22.64 43.81
N ASN A 184 24.36 -21.84 44.40
CA ASN A 184 23.94 -20.53 44.91
C ASN A 184 24.17 -19.35 43.94
N ALA A 185 25.17 -19.41 43.07
CA ALA A 185 25.49 -18.28 42.17
C ALA A 185 24.64 -18.27 40.87
N ALA A 186 24.39 -19.44 40.27
CA ALA A 186 23.62 -19.56 39.04
C ALA A 186 22.14 -19.21 39.26
N THR A 187 21.58 -19.63 40.40
CA THR A 187 20.16 -19.42 40.75
C THR A 187 19.87 -17.95 41.07
N ALA A 188 20.81 -17.23 41.70
CA ALA A 188 20.69 -15.81 41.99
C ALA A 188 20.75 -14.93 40.73
N LEU A 189 21.59 -15.29 39.75
CA LEU A 189 21.67 -14.57 38.48
C LEU A 189 20.46 -14.84 37.56
N LEU A 190 19.90 -16.06 37.58
CA LEU A 190 18.69 -16.40 36.83
C LEU A 190 17.45 -15.66 37.37
N GLN A 191 17.28 -15.55 38.69
CA GLN A 191 16.15 -14.82 39.31
C GLN A 191 16.16 -13.30 39.08
N SER A 192 17.31 -12.75 38.67
CA SER A 192 17.47 -11.33 38.37
C SER A 192 17.07 -10.93 36.94
N THR A 193 16.85 -11.91 36.05
CA THR A 193 16.45 -11.62 34.67
C THR A 193 14.96 -11.27 34.59
N PRO A 194 14.55 -10.28 33.77
CA PRO A 194 13.17 -9.78 33.72
C PRO A 194 12.12 -10.85 33.37
N TRP A 195 12.55 -11.95 32.76
CA TRP A 195 11.73 -13.03 32.25
C TRP A 195 11.32 -14.06 33.32
N HIS A 196 11.93 -14.03 34.51
CA HIS A 196 11.61 -14.94 35.62
C HIS A 196 10.66 -14.33 36.68
N GLN A 197 10.13 -13.12 36.44
CA GLN A 197 9.15 -12.46 37.32
C GLN A 197 7.76 -12.41 36.64
N PRO A 198 6.85 -13.35 36.97
CA PRO A 198 5.54 -13.46 36.29
C PRO A 198 4.69 -12.19 36.46
N GLU A 199 4.79 -11.50 37.60
CA GLU A 199 4.07 -10.25 37.86
C GLU A 199 4.54 -9.09 36.96
N LYS A 200 5.85 -8.93 36.75
CA LYS A 200 6.38 -7.90 35.84
C LYS A 200 5.97 -8.18 34.39
N LEU A 201 6.00 -9.45 33.98
CA LEU A 201 5.50 -9.85 32.66
C LEU A 201 4.01 -9.57 32.51
N GLN A 202 3.21 -9.81 33.56
CA GLN A 202 1.78 -9.51 33.56
C GLN A 202 1.53 -8.00 33.48
N GLN A 203 2.22 -7.19 34.28
CA GLN A 203 2.15 -5.72 34.21
C GLN A 203 2.51 -5.18 32.82
N ILE A 204 3.56 -5.71 32.18
CA ILE A 204 3.94 -5.32 30.81
C ILE A 204 2.83 -5.71 29.81
N LYS A 205 2.26 -6.92 29.93
CA LYS A 205 1.14 -7.37 29.09
C LYS A 205 -0.09 -6.47 29.27
N ASP A 206 -0.44 -6.14 30.50
CA ASP A 206 -1.59 -5.29 30.82
C ASP A 206 -1.37 -3.87 30.28
N GLN A 207 -0.17 -3.31 30.44
CA GLN A 207 0.19 -2.00 29.90
C GLN A 207 0.12 -1.96 28.36
N LEU A 208 0.64 -2.99 27.69
CA LEU A 208 0.55 -3.12 26.23
C LEU A 208 -0.91 -3.25 25.76
N THR A 209 -1.72 -3.99 26.51
CA THR A 209 -3.15 -4.20 26.23
C THR A 209 -3.94 -2.91 26.41
N ALA A 210 -3.73 -2.20 27.52
CA ALA A 210 -4.33 -0.89 27.78
C ALA A 210 -3.93 0.14 26.71
N GLN A 211 -2.65 0.19 26.32
CA GLN A 211 -2.19 1.09 25.25
C GLN A 211 -2.82 0.73 23.89
N ARG A 212 -3.03 -0.56 23.61
CA ARG A 212 -3.75 -1.02 22.41
C ARG A 212 -5.22 -0.62 22.43
N GLN A 213 -5.89 -0.74 23.57
CA GLN A 213 -7.27 -0.32 23.76
C GLN A 213 -7.42 1.20 23.58
N GLN A 214 -6.55 2.01 24.20
CA GLN A 214 -6.54 3.45 24.02
C GLN A 214 -6.40 3.87 22.55
N ARG A 215 -5.46 3.26 21.82
CA ARG A 215 -5.30 3.51 20.37
C ARG A 215 -6.54 3.12 19.57
N ARG A 216 -7.22 2.02 19.92
CA ARG A 216 -8.47 1.58 19.28
C ARG A 216 -9.60 2.59 19.52
N LEU A 217 -9.76 3.05 20.76
CA LEU A 217 -10.77 4.07 21.11
C LEU A 217 -10.52 5.38 20.36
N GLN A 218 -9.26 5.83 20.31
CA GLN A 218 -8.91 7.04 19.56
C GLN A 218 -9.22 6.91 18.06
N ARG A 219 -8.90 5.76 17.45
CA ARG A 219 -9.25 5.48 16.04
C ARG A 219 -10.76 5.43 15.82
N ARG A 220 -11.51 4.85 16.76
CA ARG A 220 -12.99 4.81 16.71
C ARG A 220 -13.56 6.22 16.70
N LEU A 221 -13.07 7.10 17.58
CA LEU A 221 -13.52 8.49 17.63
C LEU A 221 -13.19 9.24 16.33
N GLN A 222 -11.97 9.08 15.80
CA GLN A 222 -11.58 9.67 14.50
C GLN A 222 -12.45 9.17 13.34
N ARG A 223 -12.83 7.88 13.35
CA ARG A 223 -13.74 7.29 12.35
C ARG A 223 -15.15 7.85 12.48
N GLN A 224 -15.66 7.98 13.70
CA GLN A 224 -16.97 8.59 13.96
C GLN A 224 -17.02 10.05 13.47
N GLU A 225 -15.98 10.83 13.76
CA GLU A 225 -15.88 12.21 13.28
C GLU A 225 -15.77 12.28 11.74
N ALA A 226 -15.03 11.36 11.11
CA ALA A 226 -14.97 11.26 9.66
C ALA A 226 -16.33 10.89 9.03
N ALA A 227 -17.06 9.96 9.62
CA ALA A 227 -18.41 9.58 9.18
C ALA A 227 -19.41 10.73 9.38
N ALA A 228 -19.35 11.43 10.52
CA ALA A 228 -20.20 12.59 10.77
C ALA A 228 -20.01 13.69 9.71
N ARG A 229 -18.76 13.95 9.29
CA ARG A 229 -18.46 14.90 8.21
C ARG A 229 -19.07 14.53 6.86
N LEU A 230 -19.23 13.25 6.56
CA LEU A 230 -19.89 12.82 5.32
C LEU A 230 -21.40 13.14 5.34
N LEU A 231 -22.01 13.12 6.52
CA LEU A 231 -23.44 13.39 6.73
C LEU A 231 -23.74 14.88 6.92
N GLN A 232 -22.70 15.72 7.10
CA GLN A 232 -22.86 17.16 7.15
C GLN A 232 -23.19 17.71 5.76
N PRO A 233 -24.04 18.74 5.66
CA PRO A 233 -24.30 19.40 4.40
C PRO A 233 -22.98 19.92 3.80
N PRO A 234 -22.80 19.85 2.48
CA PRO A 234 -21.61 20.39 1.85
C PRO A 234 -21.49 21.87 2.18
N SER A 235 -20.28 22.33 2.51
CA SER A 235 -20.10 23.74 2.82
C SER A 235 -20.40 24.60 1.60
N THR A 236 -20.88 25.81 1.87
CA THR A 236 -21.13 26.82 0.85
C THR A 236 -19.83 27.29 0.18
N ASN A 237 -18.69 27.10 0.85
CA ASN A 237 -17.37 27.54 0.42
C ASN A 237 -16.51 26.35 -0.04
N GLN A 238 -16.86 25.73 -1.17
CA GLN A 238 -16.09 24.62 -1.79
C GLN A 238 -14.73 25.05 -2.38
N GLU A 239 -14.18 26.15 -1.89
CA GLU A 239 -12.92 26.68 -2.35
C GLU A 239 -11.74 25.97 -1.69
N PHE A 240 -10.60 26.06 -2.36
CA PHE A 240 -9.32 25.61 -1.82
C PHE A 240 -8.47 26.82 -1.45
N LYS A 241 -7.59 26.64 -0.47
CA LYS A 241 -6.64 27.68 -0.06
C LYS A 241 -5.25 27.12 0.12
N TYR A 242 -4.26 27.91 -0.27
CA TYR A 242 -2.87 27.69 0.11
C TYR A 242 -2.55 28.39 1.43
N ILE A 243 -1.99 27.64 2.36
CA ILE A 243 -1.38 28.17 3.58
C ILE A 243 0.13 28.09 3.42
N HIS A 244 0.80 29.24 3.59
CA HIS A 244 2.25 29.35 3.49
C HIS A 244 2.88 29.31 4.88
N LEU A 245 3.77 28.36 5.09
CA LEU A 245 4.51 28.21 6.33
C LEU A 245 6.01 28.47 6.08
N PRO A 246 6.68 29.25 6.95
CA PRO A 246 8.12 29.41 6.87
C PRO A 246 8.82 28.11 7.27
N THR A 247 9.86 27.76 6.54
CA THR A 247 10.72 26.61 6.82
C THR A 247 12.17 27.05 6.88
N LYS A 248 12.91 26.59 7.89
CA LYS A 248 14.34 26.87 8.03
C LYS A 248 15.18 26.29 6.89
N THR A 249 14.80 25.09 6.45
CA THR A 249 15.48 24.35 5.39
C THR A 249 14.45 23.60 4.56
N ARG A 250 14.76 23.43 3.27
CA ARG A 250 13.96 22.60 2.37
C ARG A 250 14.15 21.13 2.74
N VAL A 251 13.05 20.42 2.94
CA VAL A 251 13.04 18.99 3.27
C VAL A 251 12.12 18.23 2.31
N SER A 252 12.23 16.91 2.26
CA SER A 252 11.37 16.13 1.37
C SER A 252 9.90 16.26 1.76
N ILE A 253 8.98 16.09 0.80
CA ILE A 253 7.53 16.15 1.07
C ILE A 253 7.13 15.09 2.13
N GLY A 254 7.76 13.91 2.10
CA GLY A 254 7.58 12.87 3.11
C GLY A 254 7.98 13.33 4.52
N GLN A 255 9.08 14.07 4.65
CA GLN A 255 9.52 14.66 5.91
C GLN A 255 8.55 15.74 6.42
N ILE A 256 8.02 16.60 5.54
CA ILE A 256 6.96 17.55 5.92
C ILE A 256 5.74 16.81 6.44
N ARG A 257 5.23 15.81 5.70
CA ARG A 257 4.10 14.98 6.13
C ARG A 257 4.38 14.27 7.46
N SER A 258 5.61 13.87 7.73
CA SER A 258 5.99 13.28 9.02
C SER A 258 5.96 14.31 10.15
N ARG A 259 6.50 15.51 9.92
CA ARG A 259 6.49 16.62 10.91
C ARG A 259 5.07 17.11 11.21
N LEU A 260 4.21 17.26 10.19
CA LEU A 260 2.80 17.62 10.37
C LEU A 260 2.07 16.60 11.26
N ARG A 261 2.28 15.29 11.06
CA ARG A 261 1.72 14.27 11.96
C ARG A 261 2.22 14.37 13.40
N LYS A 262 3.48 14.74 13.62
CA LYS A 262 4.01 14.96 14.97
C LYS A 262 3.35 16.16 15.66
N LEU A 263 2.82 17.10 14.89
CA LEU A 263 2.02 18.24 15.36
C LEU A 263 0.52 17.91 15.43
N ASP A 264 0.13 16.63 15.34
CA ASP A 264 -1.27 16.18 15.35
C ASP A 264 -2.12 16.73 14.19
N ILE A 265 -1.47 17.10 13.07
CA ILE A 265 -2.14 17.58 11.86
C ILE A 265 -2.50 16.38 10.98
N ASN A 266 -3.76 16.33 10.54
CA ASN A 266 -4.25 15.23 9.72
C ASN A 266 -3.77 15.34 8.26
N ASN A 267 -2.81 14.50 7.90
CA ASN A 267 -2.23 14.43 6.55
C ASN A 267 -3.24 14.11 5.43
N ASN A 268 -4.39 13.51 5.74
CA ASN A 268 -5.42 13.23 4.73
C ASN A 268 -6.17 14.49 4.31
N ARG A 269 -6.18 15.52 5.17
CA ARG A 269 -6.81 16.81 4.90
C ARG A 269 -5.88 17.79 4.18
N ILE A 270 -4.59 17.47 4.11
CA ILE A 270 -3.60 18.20 3.30
C ILE A 270 -3.57 17.60 1.89
N ILE A 271 -4.16 18.34 0.95
CA ILE A 271 -4.41 17.92 -0.43
C ILE A 271 -3.10 17.91 -1.23
N GLY A 272 -2.28 18.93 -1.06
CA GLY A 272 -1.05 19.13 -1.83
C GLY A 272 0.02 19.85 -1.01
N ILE A 273 1.28 19.59 -1.34
CA ILE A 273 2.44 20.22 -0.71
C ILE A 273 3.45 20.54 -1.80
N HIS A 274 3.85 21.80 -1.89
CA HIS A 274 4.94 22.22 -2.76
C HIS A 274 5.75 23.36 -2.13
N TYR A 275 6.87 23.71 -2.77
CA TYR A 275 7.76 24.77 -2.31
C TYR A 275 7.73 25.93 -3.31
N PRO A 276 7.01 27.02 -3.02
CA PRO A 276 7.03 28.20 -3.88
C PRO A 276 8.35 29.00 -3.77
N ASP A 277 9.05 28.90 -2.64
CA ASP A 277 10.36 29.51 -2.40
C ASP A 277 11.23 28.58 -1.52
N ARG A 278 12.52 28.90 -1.36
CA ARG A 278 13.51 28.09 -0.61
C ARG A 278 13.10 27.84 0.84
N ASN A 279 12.50 28.85 1.47
CA ASN A 279 12.18 28.85 2.90
C ASN A 279 10.68 28.90 3.16
N ILE A 280 9.86 28.52 2.18
CA ILE A 280 8.41 28.55 2.30
C ILE A 280 7.85 27.23 1.77
N VAL A 281 7.00 26.59 2.57
CA VAL A 281 6.19 25.46 2.14
C VAL A 281 4.74 25.93 1.96
N ALA A 282 4.12 25.56 0.85
CA ALA A 282 2.72 25.80 0.57
C ALA A 282 1.93 24.52 0.80
N LEU A 283 0.92 24.60 1.66
CA LEU A 283 -0.03 23.51 1.95
C LEU A 283 -1.37 23.83 1.30
N LEU A 284 -1.84 22.97 0.39
CA LEU A 284 -3.17 23.06 -0.19
C LEU A 284 -4.18 22.35 0.71
N ILE A 285 -5.24 23.07 1.08
CA ILE A 285 -6.31 22.57 1.94
C ILE A 285 -7.69 22.97 1.40
N HIS A 286 -8.72 22.25 1.85
CA HIS A 286 -10.10 22.71 1.72
C HIS A 286 -10.35 23.88 2.68
N ASN A 287 -11.17 24.85 2.27
CA ASN A 287 -11.44 26.04 3.08
C ASN A 287 -12.05 25.70 4.45
N ASP A 288 -12.89 24.67 4.55
CA ASP A 288 -13.48 24.23 5.84
C ASP A 288 -12.44 23.79 6.87
N TYR A 289 -11.26 23.33 6.43
CA TYR A 289 -10.19 22.91 7.34
C TYR A 289 -9.24 24.04 7.72
N LYS A 290 -9.41 25.23 7.15
CA LYS A 290 -8.49 26.36 7.31
C LYS A 290 -8.37 26.81 8.76
N ASP A 291 -9.49 26.97 9.45
CA ASP A 291 -9.50 27.51 10.82
C ASP A 291 -9.00 26.48 11.83
N GLU A 292 -9.37 25.20 11.65
CA GLU A 292 -8.83 24.09 12.44
C GLU A 292 -7.30 23.97 12.26
N LEU A 293 -6.80 24.02 11.02
CA LEU A 293 -5.36 23.98 10.76
C LEU A 293 -4.64 25.19 11.35
N ARG A 294 -5.23 26.39 11.26
CA ARG A 294 -4.69 27.61 11.89
C ARG A 294 -4.56 27.45 13.41
N GLN A 295 -5.61 26.95 14.06
CA GLN A 295 -5.61 26.72 15.51
C GLN A 295 -4.54 25.69 15.91
N GLN A 296 -4.42 24.58 15.15
CA GLN A 296 -3.40 23.56 15.37
C GLN A 296 -1.98 24.14 15.23
N LEU A 297 -1.71 24.93 14.19
CA LEU A 297 -0.41 25.56 13.99
C LEU A 297 -0.08 26.60 15.08
N GLN A 298 -1.08 27.39 15.47
CA GLN A 298 -0.94 28.41 16.53
C GLN A 298 -0.63 27.78 17.88
N ARG A 299 -1.23 26.63 18.20
CA ARG A 299 -0.91 25.85 19.41
C ARG A 299 0.58 25.55 19.56
N PHE A 300 1.29 25.35 18.44
CA PHE A 300 2.73 25.09 18.40
C PHE A 300 3.56 26.34 18.05
N LYS A 301 2.97 27.54 18.09
CA LYS A 301 3.62 28.82 17.76
C LYS A 301 4.21 28.85 16.35
N VAL A 302 3.63 28.10 15.41
CA VAL A 302 4.03 28.14 14.01
C VAL A 302 3.37 29.36 13.36
N THR A 303 4.19 30.30 12.89
CA THR A 303 3.72 31.49 12.18
C THR A 303 3.22 31.13 10.78
N ILE A 304 2.08 31.69 10.37
CA ILE A 304 1.54 31.55 9.02
C ILE A 304 1.86 32.84 8.26
N LYS A 305 2.36 32.73 7.03
CA LYS A 305 2.67 33.88 6.18
C LYS A 305 1.48 34.17 5.27
N GLU A 306 0.61 35.08 5.69
CA GLU A 306 -0.63 35.39 4.95
C GLU A 306 -0.35 36.21 3.68
N ASP A 307 0.61 37.13 3.73
CA ASP A 307 0.90 38.08 2.63
C ASP A 307 1.91 37.54 1.59
N PHE A 308 2.13 36.23 1.56
CA PHE A 308 3.05 35.65 0.59
C PHE A 308 2.40 35.52 -0.79
N ASN A 309 2.90 36.28 -1.75
CA ASN A 309 2.57 36.13 -3.16
C ASN A 309 3.64 35.27 -3.87
N PRO A 310 3.30 34.07 -4.41
CA PRO A 310 4.27 33.24 -5.12
C PRO A 310 4.73 33.82 -6.46
N CYS A 311 4.04 34.84 -6.99
CA CYS A 311 4.37 35.50 -8.25
C CYS A 311 5.13 36.82 -8.05
N ASP A 312 5.46 37.19 -6.82
CA ASP A 312 6.23 38.39 -6.53
C ASP A 312 7.64 38.30 -7.17
N PRO A 313 8.11 39.34 -7.90
CA PRO A 313 9.47 39.41 -8.46
C PRO A 313 10.59 39.02 -7.48
N GLN A 314 10.40 39.30 -6.19
CA GLN A 314 11.37 39.02 -5.12
C GLN A 314 11.52 37.52 -4.79
N VAL A 315 10.58 36.68 -5.22
CA VAL A 315 10.64 35.22 -5.09
C VAL A 315 11.64 34.63 -6.07
N LEU A 316 11.81 35.25 -7.25
CA LEU A 316 12.72 34.78 -8.28
C LEU A 316 14.15 35.26 -8.01
N ARG A 317 14.91 34.52 -7.19
CA ARG A 317 16.28 34.89 -6.73
C ARG A 317 17.42 34.23 -7.50
N ASP A 318 17.13 33.69 -8.68
CA ASP A 318 18.19 33.10 -9.52
C ASP A 318 19.04 34.23 -10.12
N PRO A 319 20.37 34.21 -9.97
CA PRO A 319 21.26 35.19 -10.59
C PRO A 319 21.03 35.37 -12.09
N LYS A 320 20.53 34.33 -12.79
CA LYS A 320 20.17 34.40 -14.21
C LYS A 320 19.15 35.49 -14.54
N TYR A 321 18.31 35.89 -13.60
CA TYR A 321 17.27 36.90 -13.78
C TYR A 321 17.58 38.22 -13.05
N ALA A 322 18.82 38.40 -12.57
CA ALA A 322 19.19 39.61 -11.82
C ALA A 322 19.03 40.88 -12.67
N ASP A 323 19.36 40.81 -13.96
CA ASP A 323 19.32 41.94 -14.90
C ASP A 323 17.93 42.21 -15.49
N ARG A 324 16.93 41.38 -15.14
CA ARG A 324 15.57 41.49 -15.69
C ARG A 324 14.77 42.56 -14.96
N THR A 325 13.89 43.24 -15.71
CA THR A 325 12.97 44.22 -15.13
C THR A 325 12.02 43.55 -14.13
N PRO A 326 11.49 44.29 -13.13
CA PRO A 326 10.54 43.73 -12.17
C PRO A 326 9.31 43.08 -12.84
N ALA A 327 8.78 43.68 -13.92
CA ALA A 327 7.65 43.16 -14.68
C ALA A 327 7.99 41.83 -15.37
N GLU A 328 9.15 41.72 -16.05
CA GLU A 328 9.59 40.46 -16.64
C GLU A 328 9.79 39.37 -15.58
N ARG A 329 10.27 39.74 -14.38
CA ARG A 329 10.44 38.81 -13.27
C ARG A 329 9.10 38.34 -12.70
N GLU A 330 8.08 39.19 -12.70
CA GLU A 330 6.71 38.82 -12.31
C GLU A 330 6.13 37.79 -13.29
N ASP A 331 6.24 38.04 -14.59
CA ASP A 331 5.78 37.10 -15.63
C ASP A 331 6.48 35.74 -15.52
N LEU A 332 7.80 35.75 -15.32
CA LEU A 332 8.59 34.54 -15.10
C LEU A 332 8.20 33.82 -13.80
N ALA A 333 7.96 34.56 -12.72
CA ALA A 333 7.53 34.00 -11.45
C ALA A 333 6.14 33.35 -11.57
N PHE A 334 5.21 34.00 -12.28
CA PHE A 334 3.90 33.46 -12.61
C PHE A 334 4.01 32.17 -13.44
N MET A 335 4.83 32.17 -14.50
CA MET A 335 5.09 30.98 -15.31
C MET A 335 5.66 29.83 -14.47
N HIS A 336 6.63 30.09 -13.59
CA HIS A 336 7.16 29.08 -12.69
C HIS A 336 6.13 28.61 -11.66
N HIS A 337 5.24 29.49 -11.21
CA HIS A 337 4.12 29.14 -10.35
C HIS A 337 3.19 28.15 -11.06
N CYS A 338 2.70 28.49 -12.26
CA CYS A 338 1.85 27.60 -13.06
C CYS A 338 2.49 26.22 -13.26
N ASN A 339 3.76 26.18 -13.69
CA ASN A 339 4.51 24.92 -13.84
C ASN A 339 4.53 24.07 -12.56
N ARG A 340 4.66 24.69 -11.37
CA ARG A 340 4.61 23.97 -10.09
C ARG A 340 3.21 23.46 -9.79
N ILE A 341 2.17 24.24 -10.09
CA ILE A 341 0.77 23.88 -9.88
C ILE A 341 0.36 22.71 -10.78
N GLU A 342 0.76 22.73 -12.05
CA GLU A 342 0.54 21.62 -12.99
C GLU A 342 1.19 20.32 -12.48
N ARG A 343 2.44 20.39 -12.04
CA ARG A 343 3.13 19.24 -11.43
C ARG A 343 2.46 18.78 -10.14
N ALA A 344 2.01 19.72 -9.30
CA ALA A 344 1.31 19.38 -8.07
C ALA A 344 0.01 18.63 -8.36
N LEU A 345 -0.75 19.05 -9.37
CA LEU A 345 -2.01 18.44 -9.79
C LEU A 345 -1.84 16.96 -10.16
N GLN A 346 -0.73 16.57 -10.77
CA GLN A 346 -0.45 15.16 -11.13
C GLN A 346 -0.44 14.23 -9.91
N TYR A 347 0.01 14.72 -8.76
CA TYR A 347 0.14 13.94 -7.52
C TYR A 347 -1.07 14.05 -6.59
N ILE A 348 -2.06 14.89 -6.90
CA ILE A 348 -3.30 14.97 -6.13
C ILE A 348 -4.14 13.71 -6.37
N ARG A 349 -4.71 13.16 -5.29
CA ARG A 349 -5.52 11.94 -5.32
C ARG A 349 -6.84 12.16 -6.06
N THR A 350 -7.25 11.17 -6.84
CA THR A 350 -8.44 11.22 -7.72
C THR A 350 -9.71 11.78 -7.05
N PRO A 351 -10.10 11.39 -5.83
CA PRO A 351 -11.37 11.85 -5.24
C PRO A 351 -11.52 13.37 -5.16
N VAL A 352 -10.41 14.09 -4.95
CA VAL A 352 -10.39 15.57 -4.85
C VAL A 352 -9.69 16.23 -6.04
N LYS A 353 -9.11 15.45 -6.96
CA LYS A 353 -8.32 15.97 -8.08
C LYS A 353 -9.15 16.83 -9.02
N PHE A 354 -10.37 16.41 -9.33
CA PHE A 354 -11.23 17.10 -10.30
C PHE A 354 -11.73 18.45 -9.79
N SER A 355 -12.12 18.54 -8.51
CA SER A 355 -12.53 19.80 -7.90
C SER A 355 -11.35 20.77 -7.79
N VAL A 356 -10.17 20.28 -7.42
CA VAL A 356 -8.94 21.10 -7.40
C VAL A 356 -8.56 21.57 -8.81
N ALA A 357 -8.66 20.71 -9.83
CA ALA A 357 -8.38 21.11 -11.20
C ALA A 357 -9.29 22.25 -11.67
N ARG A 358 -10.60 22.18 -11.38
CA ARG A 358 -11.54 23.27 -11.68
C ARG A 358 -11.17 24.57 -10.96
N TYR A 359 -10.75 24.47 -9.71
CA TYR A 359 -10.27 25.63 -8.94
C TYR A 359 -8.98 26.23 -9.53
N PHE A 360 -8.00 25.41 -9.90
CA PHE A 360 -6.78 25.92 -10.53
C PHE A 360 -7.06 26.59 -11.88
N TYR A 361 -8.01 26.05 -12.64
CA TYR A 361 -8.44 26.66 -13.89
C TYR A 361 -9.14 28.01 -13.66
N SER A 362 -10.01 28.13 -12.65
CA SER A 362 -10.67 29.41 -12.35
C SER A 362 -9.68 30.48 -11.86
N LYS A 363 -8.53 30.08 -11.31
CA LYS A 363 -7.42 30.97 -10.97
C LYS A 363 -6.47 31.27 -12.14
N GLY A 364 -6.68 30.66 -13.31
CA GLY A 364 -5.80 30.82 -14.48
C GLY A 364 -4.43 30.15 -14.34
N TRP A 365 -4.26 29.22 -13.40
CA TRP A 365 -2.97 28.56 -13.15
C TRP A 365 -2.71 27.35 -14.04
N ILE A 366 -3.77 26.80 -14.66
CA ILE A 366 -3.67 25.69 -15.61
C ILE A 366 -4.46 26.01 -16.88
N SER A 367 -4.04 25.43 -17.99
CA SER A 367 -4.73 25.58 -19.27
C SER A 367 -6.06 24.82 -19.32
N LYS A 368 -6.97 25.26 -20.21
CA LYS A 368 -8.23 24.55 -20.48
C LYS A 368 -8.00 23.12 -20.97
N GLN A 369 -6.96 22.92 -21.78
CA GLN A 369 -6.55 21.60 -22.27
C GLN A 369 -6.20 20.68 -21.10
N LEU A 370 -5.33 21.13 -20.18
CA LEU A 370 -4.93 20.32 -19.03
C LEU A 370 -6.11 20.02 -18.11
N LEU A 371 -7.06 20.96 -17.96
CA LEU A 371 -8.31 20.70 -17.25
C LEU A 371 -9.10 19.56 -17.91
N GLN A 372 -9.28 19.60 -19.23
CA GLN A 372 -10.04 18.57 -19.97
C GLN A 372 -9.36 17.20 -19.88
N GLU A 373 -8.03 17.14 -19.99
CA GLU A 373 -7.25 15.91 -19.80
C GLU A 373 -7.32 15.37 -18.36
N THR A 374 -7.49 16.26 -17.38
CA THR A 374 -7.57 15.88 -15.96
C THR A 374 -8.96 15.41 -15.56
N LEU A 375 -10.03 15.94 -16.18
CA LEU A 375 -11.39 15.53 -15.88
C LEU A 375 -11.65 14.09 -16.33
N PRO A 376 -12.57 13.37 -15.69
CA PRO A 376 -12.91 12.03 -16.14
C PRO A 376 -13.46 12.13 -17.56
N THR A 377 -12.77 11.55 -18.54
CA THR A 377 -13.35 11.28 -19.85
C THR A 377 -14.60 10.45 -19.58
N ARG A 378 -15.74 10.81 -20.17
CA ARG A 378 -16.98 10.00 -20.16
C ARG A 378 -16.73 8.68 -20.90
N THR A 379 -15.90 7.81 -20.36
CA THR A 379 -15.87 6.41 -20.72
C THR A 379 -16.77 5.76 -19.69
N ILE A 380 -18.02 5.51 -20.09
CA ILE A 380 -18.96 4.68 -19.36
C ILE A 380 -18.34 3.27 -19.31
N ASN A 381 -17.45 3.05 -18.36
CA ASN A 381 -16.99 1.73 -17.97
C ASN A 381 -17.49 1.53 -16.54
N ARG A 382 -18.76 1.12 -16.46
CA ARG A 382 -19.55 0.87 -15.24
C ARG A 382 -18.94 -0.15 -14.27
N GLN A 383 -17.75 -0.71 -14.55
CA GLN A 383 -17.06 -1.67 -13.68
C GLN A 383 -16.12 -1.05 -12.64
N GLN A 384 -15.82 0.25 -12.64
CA GLN A 384 -14.88 0.85 -11.67
C GLN A 384 -15.53 1.70 -10.57
N ASP A 385 -16.82 2.03 -10.67
CA ASP A 385 -17.50 2.92 -9.70
C ASP A 385 -18.07 2.20 -8.46
N ILE A 386 -17.92 0.87 -8.36
CA ILE A 386 -18.44 0.10 -7.20
C ILE A 386 -17.36 -0.14 -6.14
N ASP A 387 -16.06 -0.08 -6.49
CA ASP A 387 -14.97 -0.35 -5.54
C ASP A 387 -14.53 0.88 -4.71
N ILE A 388 -15.26 2.01 -4.79
CA ILE A 388 -14.91 3.27 -4.07
C ILE A 388 -15.49 3.32 -2.65
N PHE A 389 -16.43 2.44 -2.29
CA PHE A 389 -17.08 2.46 -0.95
C PHE A 389 -16.77 1.27 -0.03
N PHE A 390 -15.94 0.31 -0.42
CA PHE A 390 -15.59 -0.82 0.44
C PHE A 390 -14.09 -1.10 0.47
N SER A 391 -13.38 -0.40 1.34
CA SER A 391 -12.12 -0.91 1.91
C SER A 391 -11.98 -0.39 3.32
N ASP A 392 -12.66 -1.07 4.24
CA ASP A 392 -12.32 -1.14 5.66
C ASP A 392 -12.94 -2.41 6.29
N ASP A 393 -12.89 -3.56 5.58
CA ASP A 393 -13.11 -4.87 6.20
C ASP A 393 -11.80 -5.39 6.82
N ASP A 394 -11.41 -4.77 7.94
CA ASP A 394 -10.51 -5.41 8.90
C ASP A 394 -11.37 -6.24 9.86
N HIS A 395 -11.48 -7.53 9.53
CA HIS A 395 -11.67 -8.67 10.45
C HIS A 395 -12.23 -8.32 11.86
N MET A 396 -13.55 -8.38 12.00
CA MET A 396 -14.17 -8.67 13.30
C MET A 396 -13.71 -10.07 13.73
N SER A 397 -12.74 -10.15 14.65
CA SER A 397 -12.61 -11.33 15.50
C SER A 397 -13.56 -11.14 16.67
N THR A 398 -14.84 -11.43 16.46
CA THR A 398 -15.73 -11.78 17.56
C THR A 398 -15.25 -13.13 18.07
N PHE A 399 -14.41 -13.12 19.10
CA PHE A 399 -14.23 -14.28 19.95
C PHE A 399 -15.33 -14.15 21.01
N GLU A 400 -16.53 -14.63 20.68
CA GLU A 400 -17.54 -14.91 21.69
C GLU A 400 -17.15 -16.22 22.35
N GLU A 401 -16.69 -16.09 23.59
CA GLU A 401 -16.45 -17.19 24.50
C GLU A 401 -17.81 -17.76 24.89
N THR A 402 -18.17 -18.90 24.27
CA THR A 402 -19.30 -19.73 24.68
C THR A 402 -19.05 -20.22 26.10
N LYS A 403 -19.75 -19.63 27.08
CA LYS A 403 -19.95 -20.26 28.38
C LYS A 403 -21.22 -21.09 28.32
N ASP A 404 -21.02 -22.41 28.37
CA ASP A 404 -22.03 -23.37 28.76
C ASP A 404 -22.68 -22.95 30.08
N ILE A 405 -23.99 -22.72 30.06
CA ILE A 405 -24.85 -22.87 31.23
C ILE A 405 -26.03 -23.72 30.77
N ASN A 406 -25.93 -25.01 31.01
CA ASN A 406 -27.06 -25.92 30.93
C ASN A 406 -27.73 -26.04 32.31
N GLN A 407 -29.06 -25.92 32.26
CA GLN A 407 -30.08 -26.46 33.17
C GLN A 407 -30.39 -25.69 34.46
N ALA A 408 -31.56 -25.05 34.47
CA ALA A 408 -32.72 -25.64 35.13
C ALA A 408 -34.04 -25.05 34.57
N THR A 409 -35.03 -25.91 34.51
CA THR A 409 -36.27 -25.80 33.73
C THR A 409 -37.45 -25.38 34.62
N ALA A 410 -38.26 -24.43 34.14
CA ALA A 410 -39.70 -24.21 34.37
C ALA A 410 -40.21 -23.84 35.80
N PRO A 411 -41.47 -23.33 35.97
CA PRO A 411 -42.52 -23.06 34.97
C PRO A 411 -43.16 -21.65 35.02
N MET A 412 -44.05 -21.45 34.03
CA MET A 412 -45.04 -20.39 33.86
C MET A 412 -45.88 -20.11 35.11
N ASP A 413 -46.30 -18.86 35.26
CA ASP A 413 -47.66 -18.56 35.74
C ASP A 413 -48.19 -17.29 35.06
N ASP A 414 -49.34 -17.45 34.43
CA ASP A 414 -50.28 -16.42 33.97
C ASP A 414 -50.97 -15.79 35.19
N THR A 415 -51.02 -14.46 35.31
CA THR A 415 -52.21 -13.73 35.80
C THR A 415 -52.07 -12.19 35.65
N THR A 416 -52.86 -11.64 34.71
CA THR A 416 -53.92 -10.63 34.94
C THR A 416 -53.60 -9.17 35.34
N SER A 417 -54.10 -8.24 34.49
CA SER A 417 -54.67 -6.89 34.73
C SER A 417 -53.86 -5.87 35.58
N ILE A 418 -53.67 -4.62 35.18
CA ILE A 418 -54.62 -3.57 34.75
C ILE A 418 -53.89 -2.60 33.81
#